data_AF-A0A961NXX3-F1
#
_entry.id   AF-A0A961NXX3-F1
#
_cell.length_a   1.000
_cell.length_b   1.000
_cell.length_c   1.000
_cell.angle_alpha   90.00
_cell.angle_beta   90.00
_cell.angle_gamma   90.00
#
_symmetry.space_group_name_H-M   'P 1'
#
loop_
_entity.id
_entity.type
_entity.pdbx_description
1 polymer ?
#
loop_
_entity_poly.entity_id
_entity_poly.type
_entity_poly.pdbx_seq_one_letter_code
_entity_poly.pdbx_strand_id
1 'polypeptide(L)'
;MSGVRPVANRWWVVFGAVLMQLSLGAIYAWSVFTPALIEAGWSRVETQVVFGTGLAGFALVMVVAGRLLVRFGPRKLALAGGAVLGLGYVIAGLFGATNFWAVLIGIGVIGGAGIGLGYVVPIAVGMRWFPDRKGMITGLAVAGFGFGAMGWVKLAGSWGGLIESLGLATTFVIYGIAYAALIWIGALWMRMPPKGWAPAGFTQAATTATGGENYTLAEMLRTPQFYLVFLVFAVSAGAGLMSIGLMKLYPIEALEAAGYAPAEASAIAGTAMAVFFSLANGLGRILWGMASDKLGRRRSILVMTGTQALFLFAFTAMAGTPWLLYLGAVLIGFNYG
;
A
#
# COMPACT_ATOMS: atom_id res chain seq x y z
N MET A 1 -34.50 28.87 0.10
CA MET A 1 -34.44 27.45 0.52
C MET A 1 -33.42 26.74 -0.36
N SER A 2 -32.22 26.49 0.17
CA SER A 2 -31.07 25.99 -0.59
C SER A 2 -31.27 24.54 -1.00
N GLY A 3 -31.39 24.28 -2.31
CA GLY A 3 -31.53 22.95 -2.93
C GLY A 3 -30.27 22.09 -2.83
N VAL A 4 -29.69 21.96 -1.63
CA VAL A 4 -28.60 21.01 -1.37
C VAL A 4 -29.24 19.64 -1.26
N ARG A 5 -29.06 18.81 -2.30
CA ARG A 5 -29.44 17.40 -2.26
C ARG A 5 -28.91 16.76 -0.97
N PRO A 6 -29.69 15.92 -0.26
CA PRO A 6 -29.23 15.29 0.96
C PRO A 6 -27.92 14.56 0.68
N VAL A 7 -26.93 14.93 1.46
CA VAL A 7 -25.59 14.38 1.39
C VAL A 7 -25.67 12.96 1.93
N ALA A 8 -25.47 11.95 1.09
CA ALA A 8 -25.36 10.56 1.54
C ALA A 8 -24.33 10.46 2.66
N ASN A 9 -24.52 9.54 3.61
CA ASN A 9 -23.61 9.36 4.75
C ASN A 9 -22.14 9.35 4.27
N ARG A 10 -21.37 10.39 4.64
CA ARG A 10 -19.98 10.59 4.16
C ARG A 10 -19.05 9.44 4.50
N TRP A 11 -19.41 8.57 5.44
CA TRP A 11 -18.67 7.35 5.78
C TRP A 11 -18.65 6.31 4.66
N TRP A 12 -19.60 6.35 3.72
CA TRP A 12 -19.53 5.49 2.53
C TRP A 12 -18.31 5.77 1.66
N VAL A 13 -17.79 7.00 1.69
CA VAL A 13 -16.52 7.36 1.05
C VAL A 13 -15.38 6.58 1.69
N VAL A 14 -15.38 6.46 3.02
CA VAL A 14 -14.36 5.72 3.76
C VAL A 14 -14.43 4.23 3.43
N PHE A 15 -15.64 3.67 3.41
CA PHE A 15 -15.85 2.28 3.00
C PHE A 15 -15.32 2.02 1.58
N GLY A 16 -15.70 2.86 0.62
CA GLY A 16 -15.21 2.76 -0.76
C GLY A 16 -13.69 2.94 -0.87
N ALA A 17 -13.12 3.85 -0.07
CA ALA A 17 -11.68 4.07 0.03
C ALA A 17 -10.94 2.81 0.49
N VAL A 18 -11.43 2.17 1.56
CA VAL A 18 -10.85 0.92 2.08
C VAL A 18 -10.97 -0.21 1.07
N LEU A 19 -12.11 -0.39 0.40
CA LEU A 19 -12.28 -1.41 -0.64
C LEU A 19 -11.29 -1.25 -1.80
N MET A 20 -11.11 -0.01 -2.28
CA MET A 20 -10.12 0.27 -3.31
C MET A 20 -8.72 -0.05 -2.80
N GLN A 21 -8.38 0.43 -1.61
CA GLN A 21 -7.03 0.32 -1.05
C GLN A 21 -6.67 -1.14 -0.72
N LEU A 22 -7.63 -1.97 -0.31
CA LEU A 22 -7.45 -3.42 -0.18
C LEU A 22 -6.93 -4.06 -1.46
N SER A 23 -7.42 -3.63 -2.62
CA SER A 23 -6.96 -4.15 -3.92
C SER A 23 -5.66 -3.52 -4.38
N LEU A 24 -5.48 -2.21 -4.16
CA LEU A 24 -4.25 -1.50 -4.53
C LEU A 24 -3.05 -1.99 -3.70
N GLY A 25 -3.29 -2.43 -2.47
CA GLY A 25 -2.32 -3.09 -1.59
C GLY A 25 -1.82 -4.44 -2.08
N ALA A 26 -2.37 -4.97 -3.18
CA ALA A 26 -1.92 -6.20 -3.84
C ALA A 26 -0.43 -6.25 -4.12
N ILE A 27 0.22 -5.10 -4.36
CA ILE A 27 1.67 -5.06 -4.60
C ILE A 27 2.47 -5.64 -3.43
N TYR A 28 2.01 -5.46 -2.19
CA TYR A 28 2.67 -6.06 -1.01
C TYR A 28 2.40 -7.56 -0.87
N ALA A 29 1.33 -8.06 -1.49
CA ALA A 29 1.09 -9.49 -1.57
C ALA A 29 2.03 -10.21 -2.55
N TRP A 30 2.82 -9.47 -3.35
CA TRP A 30 3.81 -10.02 -4.28
C TRP A 30 4.72 -11.09 -3.66
N SER A 31 5.10 -10.89 -2.39
CA SER A 31 5.94 -11.82 -1.62
C SER A 31 5.39 -13.26 -1.53
N VAL A 32 4.10 -13.48 -1.75
CA VAL A 32 3.52 -14.84 -1.76
C VAL A 32 3.91 -15.63 -3.01
N PHE A 33 4.09 -14.94 -4.15
CA PHE A 33 4.39 -15.55 -5.44
C PHE A 33 5.88 -15.84 -5.63
N THR A 34 6.76 -15.16 -4.87
CA THR A 34 8.21 -15.25 -5.09
C THR A 34 8.78 -16.67 -4.92
N PRO A 35 8.36 -17.50 -3.93
CA PRO A 35 8.90 -18.86 -3.83
C PRO A 35 8.50 -19.73 -5.04
N ALA A 36 7.23 -19.67 -5.46
CA ALA A 36 6.73 -20.43 -6.60
C ALA A 36 7.38 -20.01 -7.93
N LEU A 37 7.70 -18.72 -8.09
CA LEU A 37 8.45 -18.24 -9.25
C LEU A 37 9.91 -18.71 -9.25
N ILE A 38 10.54 -18.74 -8.06
CA ILE A 38 11.91 -19.27 -7.91
C ILE A 38 11.93 -20.77 -8.22
N GLU A 39 10.96 -21.54 -7.73
CA GLU A 39 10.79 -22.96 -8.08
C GLU A 39 10.57 -23.17 -9.59
N ALA A 40 9.92 -22.22 -10.25
CA ALA A 40 9.76 -22.20 -11.70
C ALA A 40 11.01 -21.72 -12.47
N GLY A 41 12.14 -21.52 -11.80
CA GLY A 41 13.45 -21.23 -12.40
C GLY A 41 13.86 -19.75 -12.35
N TRP A 42 13.11 -18.88 -11.69
CA TRP A 42 13.49 -17.47 -11.55
C TRP A 42 14.60 -17.27 -10.53
N SER A 43 15.45 -16.29 -10.79
CA SER A 43 16.34 -15.70 -9.80
C SER A 43 15.57 -14.78 -8.84
N ARG A 44 16.14 -14.60 -7.64
CA ARG A 44 15.63 -13.62 -6.68
C ARG A 44 15.62 -12.21 -7.25
N VAL A 45 16.64 -11.86 -8.01
CA VAL A 45 16.76 -10.55 -8.66
C VAL A 45 15.59 -10.30 -9.59
N GLU A 46 15.20 -11.27 -10.43
CA GLU A 46 14.04 -11.14 -11.32
C GLU A 46 12.74 -10.87 -10.54
N THR A 47 12.51 -11.57 -9.42
CA THR A 47 11.33 -11.31 -8.58
C THR A 47 11.32 -9.88 -8.01
N GLN A 48 12.49 -9.35 -7.64
CA GLN A 48 12.62 -7.99 -7.09
C GLN A 48 12.55 -6.92 -8.18
N VAL A 49 13.00 -7.21 -9.40
CA VAL A 49 12.85 -6.31 -10.55
C VAL A 49 11.37 -6.08 -10.84
N VAL A 50 10.54 -7.12 -10.87
CA VAL A 50 9.08 -6.96 -11.06
C VAL A 50 8.47 -6.09 -9.96
N PHE A 51 8.80 -6.37 -8.70
CA PHE A 51 8.29 -5.60 -7.56
C PHE A 51 8.74 -4.13 -7.61
N GLY A 52 10.03 -3.89 -7.85
CA GLY A 52 10.63 -2.57 -7.96
C GLY A 52 10.06 -1.76 -9.13
N THR A 53 9.88 -2.38 -10.29
CA THR A 53 9.22 -1.76 -11.45
C THR A 53 7.76 -1.41 -11.13
N GLY A 54 7.04 -2.29 -10.41
CA GLY A 54 5.71 -2.02 -9.86
C GLY A 54 5.65 -0.75 -9.03
N LEU A 55 6.55 -0.64 -8.06
CA LEU A 55 6.63 0.51 -7.16
C LEU A 55 7.05 1.79 -7.88
N ALA A 56 7.99 1.70 -8.81
CA ALA A 56 8.41 2.83 -9.64
C ALA A 56 7.26 3.31 -10.54
N GLY A 57 6.59 2.39 -11.23
CA GLY A 57 5.41 2.68 -12.06
C GLY A 57 4.29 3.31 -11.25
N PHE A 58 4.01 2.78 -10.05
CA PHE A 58 3.09 3.38 -9.09
C PHE A 58 3.50 4.84 -8.80
N ALA A 59 4.72 5.07 -8.32
CA ALA A 59 5.18 6.40 -7.92
C ALA A 59 5.11 7.42 -9.07
N LEU A 60 5.57 7.05 -10.27
CA LEU A 60 5.58 7.91 -11.45
C LEU A 60 4.16 8.24 -11.92
N VAL A 61 3.29 7.23 -12.03
CA VAL A 61 1.93 7.43 -12.51
C VAL A 61 1.09 8.21 -11.49
N MET A 62 1.36 8.09 -10.20
CA MET A 62 0.67 8.87 -9.16
C MET A 62 0.85 10.39 -9.34
N VAL A 63 2.03 10.85 -9.80
CA VAL A 63 2.28 12.28 -10.11
C VAL A 63 1.33 12.77 -11.22
N VAL A 64 1.15 11.95 -12.26
CA VAL A 64 0.25 12.25 -13.37
C VAL A 64 -1.21 12.14 -12.92
N ALA A 65 -1.54 11.12 -12.13
CA ALA A 65 -2.88 10.85 -11.62
C ALA A 65 -3.43 12.03 -10.81
N GLY A 66 -2.59 12.75 -10.05
CA GLY A 66 -3.00 13.97 -9.35
C GLY A 66 -3.54 15.06 -10.28
N ARG A 67 -2.95 15.23 -11.48
CA ARG A 67 -3.44 16.17 -12.49
C ARG A 67 -4.70 15.64 -13.19
N LEU A 68 -4.72 14.35 -13.52
CA LEU A 68 -5.87 13.70 -14.13
C LEU A 68 -7.10 13.69 -13.21
N LEU A 69 -6.90 13.64 -11.90
CA LEU A 69 -7.95 13.70 -10.90
C LEU A 69 -8.74 15.02 -10.99
N VAL A 70 -8.06 16.13 -11.22
CA VAL A 70 -8.69 17.45 -11.39
C VAL A 70 -9.49 17.50 -12.69
N ARG A 71 -8.97 16.91 -13.76
CA ARG A 71 -9.59 16.94 -15.10
C ARG A 71 -10.77 15.99 -15.26
N PHE A 72 -10.61 14.73 -14.82
CA PHE A 72 -11.60 13.66 -15.07
C PHE A 72 -12.48 13.38 -13.85
N GLY A 73 -12.09 13.85 -12.67
CA GLY A 73 -12.78 13.58 -11.42
C GLY A 73 -12.45 12.21 -10.81
N PRO A 74 -12.78 12.03 -9.52
CA PRO A 74 -12.35 10.89 -8.73
C PRO A 74 -12.88 9.54 -9.25
N ARG A 75 -14.18 9.43 -9.53
CA ARG A 75 -14.79 8.16 -9.95
C ARG A 75 -14.19 7.60 -11.23
N LYS A 76 -14.05 8.42 -12.27
CA LYS A 76 -13.51 7.97 -13.57
C LYS A 76 -12.07 7.52 -13.44
N LEU A 77 -11.27 8.26 -12.67
CA LEU A 77 -9.88 7.92 -12.44
C LEU A 77 -9.74 6.61 -11.64
N ALA A 78 -10.58 6.39 -10.62
CA ALA A 78 -10.63 5.14 -9.87
C ALA A 78 -10.99 3.94 -10.76
N LEU A 79 -12.02 4.08 -11.60
CA LEU A 79 -12.40 3.04 -12.55
C LEU A 79 -11.27 2.68 -13.52
N ALA A 80 -10.57 3.69 -14.05
CA ALA A 80 -9.41 3.49 -14.90
C ALA A 80 -8.28 2.76 -14.16
N GLY A 81 -7.97 3.15 -12.92
CA GLY A 81 -6.95 2.47 -12.11
C GLY A 81 -7.27 0.99 -11.87
N GLY A 82 -8.53 0.67 -11.55
CA GLY A 82 -8.98 -0.72 -11.40
C GLY A 82 -8.91 -1.52 -12.71
N ALA A 83 -9.29 -0.91 -13.83
CA ALA A 83 -9.20 -1.56 -15.14
C ALA A 83 -7.75 -1.87 -15.53
N VAL A 84 -6.85 -0.90 -15.37
CA VAL A 84 -5.43 -1.06 -15.70
C VAL A 84 -4.77 -2.09 -14.78
N LEU A 85 -5.00 -2.03 -13.47
CA LEU A 85 -4.46 -3.01 -12.52
C LEU A 85 -4.96 -4.42 -12.83
N GLY A 86 -6.27 -4.59 -13.02
CA GLY A 86 -6.86 -5.88 -13.32
C GLY A 86 -6.35 -6.46 -14.64
N LEU A 87 -6.30 -5.63 -15.69
CA LEU A 87 -5.77 -6.03 -16.99
C LEU A 87 -4.30 -6.46 -16.91
N GLY A 88 -3.46 -5.76 -16.14
CA GLY A 88 -2.06 -6.12 -15.95
C GLY A 88 -1.89 -7.54 -15.38
N TYR A 89 -2.67 -7.87 -14.35
CA TYR A 89 -2.66 -9.21 -13.75
C TYR A 89 -3.24 -10.28 -14.68
N VAL A 90 -4.33 -9.98 -15.39
CA VAL A 90 -4.91 -10.91 -16.38
C VAL A 90 -3.92 -11.19 -17.52
N ILE A 91 -3.21 -10.16 -18.02
CA ILE A 91 -2.16 -10.33 -19.04
C ILE A 91 -1.05 -11.24 -18.52
N ALA A 92 -0.54 -10.99 -17.31
CA ALA A 92 0.50 -11.82 -16.71
C ALA A 92 0.06 -13.30 -16.56
N GLY A 93 -1.20 -13.53 -16.22
CA GLY A 93 -1.77 -14.87 -16.12
C GLY A 93 -1.89 -15.57 -17.49
N LEU A 94 -2.47 -14.90 -18.49
CA LEU A 94 -2.77 -15.49 -19.80
C LEU A 94 -1.54 -15.67 -20.69
N PHE A 95 -0.57 -14.77 -20.63
CA PHE A 95 0.59 -14.75 -21.53
C PHE A 95 1.84 -15.41 -20.93
N GLY A 96 1.70 -16.09 -19.79
CA GLY A 96 2.75 -16.90 -19.17
C GLY A 96 3.14 -16.39 -17.78
N ALA A 97 2.53 -16.99 -16.75
CA ALA A 97 2.78 -16.60 -15.36
C ALA A 97 4.20 -16.92 -14.85
N THR A 98 4.95 -17.75 -15.58
CA THR A 98 6.37 -18.04 -15.34
C THR A 98 7.27 -17.37 -16.38
N ASN A 99 6.72 -16.65 -17.36
CA ASN A 99 7.49 -15.86 -18.31
C ASN A 99 7.82 -14.50 -17.69
N PHE A 100 9.12 -14.22 -17.53
CA PHE A 100 9.60 -12.99 -16.90
C PHE A 100 9.02 -11.72 -17.54
N TRP A 101 9.00 -11.63 -18.86
CA TRP A 101 8.54 -10.42 -19.56
C TRP A 101 7.03 -10.22 -19.47
N ALA A 102 6.24 -11.30 -19.57
CA ALA A 102 4.79 -11.23 -19.39
C ALA A 102 4.42 -10.71 -18.00
N VAL A 103 5.10 -11.21 -16.97
CA VAL A 103 4.88 -10.80 -15.58
C VAL A 103 5.44 -9.41 -15.29
N LEU A 104 6.62 -9.05 -15.81
CA LEU A 104 7.21 -7.73 -15.66
C LEU A 104 6.33 -6.65 -16.30
N ILE A 105 5.86 -6.87 -17.53
CA ILE A 105 5.00 -5.91 -18.23
C ILE A 105 3.62 -5.89 -17.57
N GLY A 106 3.02 -7.05 -17.31
CA GLY A 106 1.68 -7.17 -16.75
C GLY A 106 1.58 -6.64 -15.32
N ILE A 107 2.38 -7.16 -14.39
CA ILE A 107 2.30 -6.81 -12.96
C ILE A 107 3.19 -5.61 -12.63
N GLY A 108 4.43 -5.59 -13.13
CA GLY A 108 5.38 -4.50 -12.87
C GLY A 108 4.95 -3.18 -13.52
N VAL A 109 4.84 -3.14 -14.84
CA VAL A 109 4.57 -1.88 -15.56
C VAL A 109 3.07 -1.52 -15.51
N ILE A 110 2.22 -2.38 -16.04
CA ILE A 110 0.78 -2.11 -16.17
C ILE A 110 0.12 -2.13 -14.78
N GLY A 111 0.39 -3.15 -13.97
CA GLY A 111 -0.11 -3.24 -12.60
C GLY A 111 0.30 -2.05 -11.73
N GLY A 112 1.58 -1.69 -11.75
CA GLY A 112 2.10 -0.49 -11.07
C GLY A 112 1.39 0.80 -11.51
N ALA A 113 1.20 1.00 -12.82
CA ALA A 113 0.45 2.14 -13.34
C ALA A 113 -1.01 2.18 -12.85
N GLY A 114 -1.69 1.03 -12.84
CA GLY A 114 -3.05 0.91 -12.32
C GLY A 114 -3.15 1.30 -10.85
N ILE A 115 -2.16 0.90 -10.04
CA ILE A 115 -2.07 1.30 -8.63
C ILE A 115 -1.93 2.82 -8.52
N GLY A 116 -1.04 3.44 -9.29
CA GLY A 116 -0.84 4.89 -9.25
C GLY A 116 -2.05 5.72 -9.65
N LEU A 117 -2.82 5.26 -10.63
CA LEU A 117 -4.08 5.91 -11.02
C LEU A 117 -5.13 5.83 -9.90
N GLY A 118 -5.25 4.68 -9.23
CA GLY A 118 -6.26 4.45 -8.20
C GLY A 118 -5.93 5.07 -6.83
N TYR A 119 -4.66 5.05 -6.42
CA TYR A 119 -4.22 5.34 -5.05
C TYR A 119 -4.51 6.78 -4.60
N VAL A 120 -4.35 7.76 -5.49
CA VAL A 120 -4.57 9.18 -5.16
C VAL A 120 -6.04 9.50 -4.86
N VAL A 121 -6.97 8.71 -5.41
CA VAL A 121 -8.40 9.01 -5.38
C VAL A 121 -8.98 8.95 -3.96
N PRO A 122 -8.86 7.83 -3.21
CA PRO A 122 -9.35 7.74 -1.84
C PRO A 122 -8.82 8.84 -0.91
N ILE A 123 -7.53 9.15 -1.03
CA ILE A 123 -6.86 10.14 -0.19
C ILE A 123 -7.44 11.53 -0.47
N ALA A 124 -7.49 11.94 -1.74
CA ALA A 124 -7.99 13.25 -2.12
C ALA A 124 -9.48 13.44 -1.80
N VAL A 125 -10.29 12.41 -2.00
CA VAL A 125 -11.73 12.45 -1.70
C VAL A 125 -11.96 12.46 -0.17
N GLY A 126 -11.30 11.59 0.57
CA GLY A 126 -11.41 11.49 2.03
C GLY A 126 -11.05 12.80 2.74
N MET A 127 -9.92 13.42 2.37
CA MET A 127 -9.49 14.70 2.98
C MET A 127 -10.50 15.84 2.77
N ARG A 128 -11.26 15.83 1.66
CA ARG A 128 -12.27 16.85 1.36
C ARG A 128 -13.59 16.60 2.08
N TRP A 129 -13.97 15.33 2.28
CA TRP A 129 -15.17 14.96 3.05
C TRP A 129 -14.98 15.08 4.56
N PHE A 130 -13.73 15.01 5.04
CA PHE A 130 -13.40 15.02 6.46
C PHE A 130 -12.31 16.05 6.80
N PRO A 131 -12.59 17.35 6.59
CA PRO A 131 -11.64 18.41 6.95
C PRO A 131 -11.36 18.46 8.46
N ASP A 132 -12.27 17.93 9.27
CA ASP A 132 -12.23 17.83 10.73
C ASP A 132 -11.28 16.76 11.27
N ARG A 133 -10.95 15.73 10.47
CA ARG A 133 -10.16 14.55 10.92
C ARG A 133 -9.23 14.03 9.82
N LYS A 134 -8.49 14.92 9.18
CA LYS A 134 -7.68 14.61 8.00
C LYS A 134 -6.73 13.43 8.22
N GLY A 135 -5.92 13.46 9.28
CA GLY A 135 -4.92 12.43 9.59
C GLY A 135 -5.54 11.04 9.77
N MET A 136 -6.57 10.93 10.60
CA MET A 136 -7.31 9.69 10.84
C MET A 136 -7.93 9.13 9.56
N ILE A 137 -8.54 9.97 8.71
CA ILE A 137 -9.23 9.51 7.50
C ILE A 137 -8.25 9.12 6.40
N THR A 138 -7.15 9.86 6.25
CA THR A 138 -6.07 9.43 5.36
C THR A 138 -5.49 8.10 5.83
N GLY A 139 -5.24 7.96 7.15
CA GLY A 139 -4.75 6.73 7.77
C GLY A 139 -5.69 5.54 7.55
N LEU A 140 -7.00 5.72 7.78
CA LEU A 140 -7.99 4.67 7.57
C LEU A 140 -8.14 4.30 6.10
N ALA A 141 -8.10 5.28 5.19
CA ALA A 141 -8.11 5.01 3.75
C ALA A 141 -6.89 4.17 3.35
N VAL A 142 -5.67 4.59 3.73
CA VAL A 142 -4.47 3.82 3.39
C VAL A 142 -4.33 2.53 4.21
N ALA A 143 -4.95 2.39 5.38
CA ALA A 143 -4.90 1.15 6.17
C ALA A 143 -5.41 -0.06 5.37
N GLY A 144 -6.42 0.14 4.50
CA GLY A 144 -6.88 -0.88 3.56
C GLY A 144 -5.75 -1.44 2.69
N PHE A 145 -4.77 -0.61 2.30
CA PHE A 145 -3.62 -1.06 1.51
C PHE A 145 -2.67 -1.95 2.33
N GLY A 146 -2.58 -1.77 3.65
CA GLY A 146 -1.76 -2.62 4.53
C GLY A 146 -2.46 -3.93 4.84
N PHE A 147 -3.74 -3.85 5.23
CA PHE A 147 -4.58 -5.03 5.49
C PHE A 147 -4.84 -5.87 4.23
N GLY A 148 -4.86 -5.25 3.05
CA GLY A 148 -5.07 -5.94 1.78
C GLY A 148 -4.02 -7.02 1.54
N ALA A 149 -2.76 -6.75 1.89
CA ALA A 149 -1.66 -7.71 1.77
C ALA A 149 -1.97 -9.01 2.52
N MET A 150 -2.50 -8.95 3.75
CA MET A 150 -2.90 -10.14 4.51
C MET A 150 -3.91 -10.99 3.73
N GLY A 151 -5.00 -10.35 3.29
CA GLY A 151 -6.09 -11.03 2.60
C GLY A 151 -5.60 -11.74 1.34
N TRP A 152 -4.83 -11.05 0.51
CA TRP A 152 -4.30 -11.62 -0.74
C TRP A 152 -3.18 -12.63 -0.53
N VAL A 153 -2.30 -12.46 0.46
CA VAL A 153 -1.28 -13.50 0.75
C VAL A 153 -1.96 -14.77 1.26
N LYS A 154 -2.93 -14.64 2.18
CA LYS A 154 -3.63 -15.80 2.73
C LYS A 154 -4.54 -16.48 1.71
N LEU A 155 -5.23 -15.73 0.86
CA LEU A 155 -6.07 -16.29 -0.20
C LEU A 155 -5.22 -17.09 -1.21
N ALA A 156 -4.05 -16.60 -1.59
CA ALA A 156 -3.12 -17.31 -2.48
C ALA A 156 -2.55 -18.59 -1.83
N GLY A 157 -2.29 -18.54 -0.53
CA GLY A 157 -1.78 -19.65 0.27
C GLY A 157 -2.87 -20.30 1.13
N SER A 158 -2.70 -20.29 2.45
CA SER A 158 -3.41 -21.18 3.38
C SER A 158 -4.94 -21.07 3.48
N TRP A 159 -5.58 -19.99 3.01
CA TRP A 159 -7.05 -19.85 3.08
C TRP A 159 -7.74 -20.33 1.81
N GLY A 160 -7.20 -20.00 0.63
CA GLY A 160 -7.79 -20.37 -0.65
C GLY A 160 -7.03 -21.46 -1.40
N GLY A 161 -5.79 -21.73 -1.03
CA GLY A 161 -4.90 -22.67 -1.68
C GLY A 161 -4.69 -22.37 -3.16
N LEU A 162 -4.88 -21.12 -3.63
CA LEU A 162 -5.02 -20.84 -5.06
C LEU A 162 -3.76 -21.20 -5.86
N ILE A 163 -2.57 -20.91 -5.32
CA ILE A 163 -1.32 -21.22 -6.03
C ILE A 163 -1.14 -22.75 -6.13
N GLU A 164 -1.39 -23.47 -5.04
CA GLU A 164 -1.22 -24.93 -4.97
C GLU A 164 -2.27 -25.66 -5.82
N SER A 165 -3.53 -25.23 -5.78
CA SER A 165 -4.65 -25.92 -6.42
C SER A 165 -4.90 -25.49 -7.86
N LEU A 166 -4.67 -24.22 -8.21
CA LEU A 166 -5.01 -23.65 -9.52
C LEU A 166 -3.79 -23.15 -10.30
N GLY A 167 -2.62 -23.10 -9.67
CA GLY A 167 -1.38 -22.59 -10.27
C GLY A 167 -1.30 -21.06 -10.33
N LEU A 168 -0.10 -20.57 -10.69
CA LEU A 168 0.21 -19.13 -10.77
C LEU A 168 -0.66 -18.39 -11.79
N ALA A 169 -0.82 -18.95 -12.99
CA ALA A 169 -1.55 -18.30 -14.08
C ALA A 169 -3.01 -18.01 -13.71
N THR A 170 -3.72 -19.02 -13.23
CA THR A 170 -5.11 -18.89 -12.79
C THR A 170 -5.23 -17.93 -11.61
N THR A 171 -4.29 -18.00 -10.65
CA THR A 171 -4.27 -17.10 -9.49
C THR A 171 -4.12 -15.64 -9.92
N PHE A 172 -3.23 -15.33 -10.88
CA PHE A 172 -3.11 -13.97 -11.43
C PHE A 172 -4.38 -13.49 -12.11
N VAL A 173 -5.06 -14.34 -12.89
CA VAL A 173 -6.35 -13.97 -13.52
C VAL A 173 -7.43 -13.68 -12.48
N ILE A 174 -7.58 -14.57 -11.48
CA ILE A 174 -8.54 -14.38 -10.37
C ILE A 174 -8.26 -13.04 -9.65
N TYR A 175 -6.98 -12.76 -9.38
CA TYR A 175 -6.57 -11.54 -8.70
C TYR A 175 -6.87 -10.30 -9.53
N GLY A 176 -6.56 -10.33 -10.82
CA GLY A 176 -6.87 -9.22 -11.72
C GLY A 176 -8.37 -8.90 -11.78
N ILE A 177 -9.22 -9.91 -11.90
CA ILE A 177 -10.68 -9.74 -11.91
C ILE A 177 -11.18 -9.21 -10.56
N ALA A 178 -10.71 -9.79 -9.45
CA ALA A 178 -11.13 -9.39 -8.11
C ALA A 178 -10.70 -7.94 -7.79
N TYR A 179 -9.47 -7.55 -8.16
CA TYR A 179 -8.97 -6.20 -7.97
C TYR A 179 -9.81 -5.17 -8.73
N ALA A 180 -10.08 -5.43 -10.02
CA ALA A 180 -10.92 -4.55 -10.82
C ALA A 180 -12.31 -4.40 -10.22
N ALA A 181 -12.95 -5.53 -9.84
CA ALA A 181 -14.30 -5.53 -9.26
C ALA A 181 -14.36 -4.73 -7.95
N LEU A 182 -13.46 -4.99 -7.01
CA LEU A 182 -13.42 -4.30 -5.71
C LEU A 182 -13.12 -2.80 -5.88
N ILE A 183 -12.22 -2.43 -6.77
CA ILE A 183 -11.94 -1.02 -7.06
C ILE A 183 -13.16 -0.35 -7.68
N TRP A 184 -13.86 -1.01 -8.61
CA TRP A 184 -15.04 -0.45 -9.26
C TRP A 184 -16.22 -0.29 -8.30
N ILE A 185 -16.40 -1.25 -7.40
CA ILE A 185 -17.39 -1.15 -6.31
C ILE A 185 -17.02 0.03 -5.40
N GLY A 186 -15.76 0.13 -4.94
CA GLY A 186 -15.33 1.25 -4.10
C GLY A 186 -15.44 2.62 -4.79
N ALA A 187 -15.24 2.67 -6.11
CA ALA A 187 -15.35 3.87 -6.92
C ALA A 187 -16.78 4.45 -6.97
N LEU A 188 -17.82 3.67 -6.66
CA LEU A 188 -19.21 4.16 -6.63
C LEU A 188 -19.38 5.38 -5.71
N TRP A 189 -18.63 5.40 -4.61
CA TRP A 189 -18.66 6.45 -3.58
C TRP A 189 -17.54 7.49 -3.73
N MET A 190 -16.63 7.33 -4.68
CA MET A 190 -15.54 8.28 -4.93
C MET A 190 -16.03 9.53 -5.66
N ARG A 191 -16.58 10.48 -4.91
CA ARG A 191 -17.11 11.75 -5.42
C ARG A 191 -16.66 12.90 -4.53
N MET A 192 -16.38 14.06 -5.12
CA MET A 192 -16.07 15.25 -4.33
C MET A 192 -17.31 15.78 -3.60
N PRO A 193 -17.17 16.35 -2.40
CA PRO A 193 -18.28 17.05 -1.76
C PRO A 193 -18.72 18.27 -2.59
N PRO A 194 -19.98 18.74 -2.44
CA PRO A 194 -20.44 19.96 -3.09
C PRO A 194 -19.53 21.15 -2.77
N LYS A 195 -19.43 22.11 -3.70
CA LYS A 195 -18.68 23.35 -3.45
C LYS A 195 -19.24 24.06 -2.21
N GLY A 196 -18.37 24.45 -1.30
CA GLY A 196 -18.74 25.13 -0.04
C GLY A 196 -19.29 24.21 1.05
N TRP A 197 -19.28 22.89 0.86
CA TRP A 197 -19.70 21.96 1.91
C TRP A 197 -18.66 21.88 3.04
N ALA A 198 -19.14 21.91 4.28
CA ALA A 198 -18.38 21.64 5.49
C ALA A 198 -19.23 20.78 6.44
N PRO A 199 -18.62 19.94 7.29
CA PRO A 199 -19.36 19.19 8.30
C PRO A 199 -20.02 20.14 9.31
N ALA A 200 -21.19 19.74 9.83
CA ALA A 200 -21.91 20.53 10.83
C ALA A 200 -21.03 20.81 12.05
N GLY A 201 -21.00 22.07 12.50
CA GLY A 201 -20.17 22.50 13.63
C GLY A 201 -18.67 22.65 13.32
N PHE A 202 -18.23 22.42 12.07
CA PHE A 202 -16.86 22.68 11.67
C PHE A 202 -16.72 24.09 11.11
N THR A 203 -16.14 24.98 11.91
CA THR A 203 -15.59 26.25 11.44
C THR A 203 -14.15 26.01 11.04
N GLN A 204 -13.81 26.31 9.78
CA GLN A 204 -12.42 26.31 9.35
C GLN A 204 -11.70 27.34 10.22
N ALA A 205 -10.75 26.88 11.04
CA ALA A 205 -9.91 27.79 11.81
C ALA A 205 -9.31 28.81 10.83
N ALA A 206 -9.54 30.10 11.09
CA ALA A 206 -8.83 31.14 10.38
C ALA A 206 -7.36 30.78 10.50
N THR A 207 -6.65 30.69 9.37
CA THR A 207 -5.22 30.38 9.35
C THR A 207 -4.47 31.55 9.97
N THR A 208 -4.48 31.65 11.30
CA THR A 208 -3.53 32.42 12.11
C THR A 208 -2.25 31.61 12.29
N ALA A 209 -1.85 30.84 11.28
CA ALA A 209 -0.54 30.24 11.22
C ALA A 209 0.41 31.32 10.73
N THR A 210 1.27 31.80 11.63
CA THR A 210 2.46 32.61 11.36
C THR A 210 3.54 31.80 10.61
N GLY A 211 3.16 31.05 9.57
CA GLY A 211 4.01 30.04 8.94
C GLY A 211 3.79 29.89 7.44
N GLY A 212 4.53 30.68 6.67
CA GLY A 212 4.89 30.42 5.27
C GLY A 212 3.81 30.75 4.23
N GLU A 213 4.16 31.56 3.24
CA GLU A 213 3.39 31.69 2.00
C GLU A 213 3.21 30.31 1.34
N ASN A 214 2.07 30.08 0.69
CA ASN A 214 1.89 28.87 -0.10
C ASN A 214 2.87 28.90 -1.28
N TYR A 215 3.91 28.06 -1.23
CA TYR A 215 4.87 27.93 -2.32
C TYR A 215 4.21 27.33 -3.57
N THR A 216 4.54 27.89 -4.74
CA THR A 216 4.37 27.21 -6.01
C THR A 216 5.30 25.99 -6.10
N LEU A 217 5.03 25.07 -7.04
CA LEU A 217 5.90 23.91 -7.30
C LEU A 217 7.36 24.34 -7.56
N ALA A 218 7.56 25.40 -8.34
CA ALA A 218 8.88 25.89 -8.70
C ALA A 218 9.63 26.48 -7.49
N GLU A 219 8.93 27.19 -6.61
CA GLU A 219 9.55 27.74 -5.40
C GLU A 219 9.88 26.64 -4.40
N MET A 220 8.97 25.68 -4.18
CA MET A 220 9.22 24.54 -3.29
C MET A 220 10.48 23.77 -3.69
N LEU A 221 10.67 23.50 -4.99
CA LEU A 221 11.83 22.79 -5.54
C LEU A 221 13.16 23.57 -5.39
N ARG A 222 13.12 24.88 -5.13
CA ARG A 222 14.32 25.69 -4.85
C ARG A 222 14.71 25.69 -3.38
N THR A 223 13.87 25.15 -2.49
CA THR A 223 14.15 25.13 -1.05
C THR A 223 15.01 23.92 -0.67
N PRO A 224 16.03 24.09 0.20
CA PRO A 224 16.81 22.95 0.70
C PRO A 224 15.97 22.00 1.56
N GLN A 225 14.93 22.51 2.23
CA GLN A 225 14.01 21.73 3.07
C GLN A 225 13.31 20.64 2.26
N PHE A 226 12.93 20.91 1.01
CA PHE A 226 12.32 19.91 0.13
C PHE A 226 13.25 18.69 -0.03
N TYR A 227 14.52 18.91 -0.34
CA TYR A 227 15.48 17.83 -0.56
C TYR A 227 15.79 17.05 0.72
N LEU A 228 15.82 17.71 1.88
CA LEU A 228 15.98 17.04 3.18
C LEU A 228 14.81 16.12 3.48
N VAL A 229 13.57 16.59 3.31
CA VAL A 229 12.36 15.78 3.51
C VAL A 229 12.29 14.65 2.49
N PHE A 230 12.63 14.94 1.22
CA PHE A 230 12.68 13.94 0.16
C PHE A 230 13.70 12.84 0.49
N LEU A 231 14.91 13.18 0.94
CA LEU A 231 15.93 12.22 1.31
C LEU A 231 15.48 11.34 2.48
N VAL A 232 14.92 11.94 3.54
CA VAL A 232 14.37 11.20 4.69
C VAL A 232 13.28 10.24 4.22
N PHE A 233 12.38 10.69 3.36
CA PHE A 233 11.32 9.85 2.80
C PHE A 233 11.89 8.72 1.94
N ALA A 234 12.82 9.01 1.02
CA ALA A 234 13.42 8.03 0.14
C ALA A 234 14.15 6.92 0.90
N VAL A 235 14.96 7.28 1.90
CA VAL A 235 15.70 6.32 2.73
C VAL A 235 14.76 5.50 3.60
N SER A 236 13.83 6.14 4.31
CA SER A 236 12.89 5.45 5.21
C SER A 236 11.91 4.54 4.46
N ALA A 237 11.35 5.03 3.34
CA ALA A 237 10.47 4.23 2.50
C ALA A 237 11.23 3.08 1.82
N GLY A 238 12.46 3.32 1.36
CA GLY A 238 13.32 2.28 0.78
C GLY A 238 13.61 1.15 1.76
N ALA A 239 13.98 1.47 3.00
CA ALA A 239 14.21 0.48 4.05
C ALA A 239 12.96 -0.40 4.28
N GLY A 240 11.77 0.20 4.42
CA GLY A 240 10.55 -0.56 4.66
C GLY A 240 10.04 -1.35 3.45
N LEU A 241 10.19 -0.83 2.23
CA LEU A 241 9.87 -1.56 0.99
C LEU A 241 10.76 -2.80 0.83
N MET A 242 12.04 -2.69 1.16
CA MET A 242 12.97 -3.82 1.19
C MET A 242 12.53 -4.86 2.22
N SER A 243 12.15 -4.43 3.43
CA SER A 243 11.59 -5.33 4.45
C SER A 243 10.37 -6.09 3.93
N ILE A 244 9.43 -5.41 3.26
CA ILE A 244 8.24 -6.06 2.67
C ILE A 244 8.62 -7.11 1.63
N GLY A 245 9.50 -6.76 0.69
CA GLY A 245 9.90 -7.66 -0.40
C GLY A 245 10.61 -8.92 0.10
N LEU A 246 11.28 -8.84 1.27
CA LEU A 246 12.09 -9.92 1.83
C LEU A 246 11.49 -10.60 3.07
N MET A 247 10.34 -10.13 3.59
CA MET A 247 9.73 -10.63 4.84
C MET A 247 9.33 -12.12 4.80
N LYS A 248 9.29 -12.74 3.61
CA LYS A 248 9.12 -14.18 3.47
C LYS A 248 10.45 -14.89 3.24
N LEU A 249 11.24 -14.40 2.28
CA LEU A 249 12.44 -15.08 1.81
C LEU A 249 13.55 -15.15 2.86
N TYR A 250 13.85 -14.02 3.53
CA TYR A 250 14.93 -13.98 4.52
C TYR A 250 14.59 -14.79 5.79
N PRO A 251 13.37 -14.73 6.35
CA PRO A 251 13.03 -15.57 7.49
C PRO A 251 13.03 -17.08 7.19
N ILE A 252 12.69 -17.51 5.97
CA ILE A 252 12.81 -18.93 5.58
C ILE A 252 14.26 -19.39 5.76
N GLU A 253 15.23 -18.64 5.21
CA GLU A 253 16.65 -18.96 5.33
C GLU A 253 17.12 -18.97 6.79
N ALA A 254 16.71 -17.97 7.57
CA ALA A 254 17.09 -17.86 8.97
C ALA A 254 16.53 -19.01 9.81
N LEU A 255 15.30 -19.47 9.52
CA LEU A 255 14.68 -20.61 10.19
C LEU A 255 15.30 -21.93 9.76
N GLU A 256 15.57 -22.14 8.47
CA GLU A 256 16.27 -23.34 7.99
C GLU A 256 17.69 -23.43 8.58
N ALA A 257 18.41 -22.33 8.65
CA ALA A 257 19.72 -22.26 9.32
C ALA A 257 19.62 -22.55 10.84
N ALA A 258 18.46 -22.31 11.45
CA ALA A 258 18.17 -22.66 12.84
C ALA A 258 17.66 -24.11 13.01
N GLY A 259 17.59 -24.90 11.94
CA GLY A 259 17.26 -26.33 11.96
C GLY A 259 15.79 -26.68 11.69
N TYR A 260 14.96 -25.71 11.30
CA TYR A 260 13.56 -25.98 10.93
C TYR A 260 13.48 -26.64 9.55
N ALA A 261 12.50 -27.54 9.37
CA ALA A 261 12.26 -28.14 8.06
C ALA A 261 11.74 -27.10 7.04
N PRO A 262 12.06 -27.22 5.74
CA PRO A 262 11.69 -26.20 4.74
C PRO A 262 10.19 -25.84 4.70
N ALA A 263 9.32 -26.84 4.80
CA ALA A 263 7.87 -26.64 4.82
C ALA A 263 7.42 -25.86 6.07
N GLU A 264 8.01 -26.16 7.22
CA GLU A 264 7.72 -25.49 8.49
C GLU A 264 8.24 -24.04 8.48
N ALA A 265 9.47 -23.82 8.02
CA ALA A 265 10.06 -22.50 7.86
C ALA A 265 9.21 -21.60 6.94
N SER A 266 8.74 -22.13 5.81
CA SER A 266 7.86 -21.44 4.88
C SER A 266 6.51 -21.06 5.51
N ALA A 267 5.91 -21.96 6.29
CA ALA A 267 4.65 -21.70 6.98
C ALA A 267 4.79 -20.62 8.06
N ILE A 268 5.88 -20.66 8.85
CA ILE A 268 6.19 -19.69 9.89
C ILE A 268 6.43 -18.31 9.27
N ALA A 269 7.32 -18.21 8.27
CA ALA A 269 7.62 -16.96 7.57
C ALA A 269 6.39 -16.38 6.85
N GLY A 270 5.58 -17.24 6.23
CA GLY A 270 4.30 -16.86 5.63
C GLY A 270 3.33 -16.26 6.65
N THR A 271 3.30 -16.77 7.87
CA THR A 271 2.48 -16.22 8.96
C THR A 271 3.02 -14.89 9.48
N ALA A 272 4.35 -14.75 9.59
CA ALA A 272 5.00 -13.49 9.96
C ALA A 272 4.62 -12.36 8.99
N MET A 273 4.73 -12.60 7.68
CA MET A 273 4.38 -11.61 6.65
C MET A 273 2.87 -11.36 6.57
N ALA A 274 2.08 -12.43 6.44
CA ALA A 274 0.65 -12.29 6.16
C ALA A 274 -0.13 -11.77 7.35
N VAL A 275 0.17 -12.21 8.57
CA VAL A 275 -0.61 -11.86 9.76
C VAL A 275 0.05 -10.70 10.49
N PHE A 276 1.23 -10.92 11.04
CA PHE A 276 1.86 -9.99 11.96
C PHE A 276 2.29 -8.70 11.27
N PHE A 277 3.06 -8.79 10.18
CA PHE A 277 3.52 -7.63 9.45
C PHE A 277 2.37 -6.83 8.83
N SER A 278 1.48 -7.50 8.09
CA SER A 278 0.42 -6.82 7.33
C SER A 278 -0.63 -6.16 8.24
N LEU A 279 -1.01 -6.81 9.35
CA LEU A 279 -1.91 -6.20 10.34
C LEU A 279 -1.23 -5.02 11.04
N ALA A 280 0.01 -5.19 11.47
CA ALA A 280 0.76 -4.11 12.10
C ALA A 280 0.93 -2.92 11.14
N ASN A 281 1.15 -3.17 9.85
CA ASN A 281 1.23 -2.13 8.83
C ASN A 281 -0.08 -1.36 8.65
N GLY A 282 -1.21 -2.05 8.58
CA GLY A 282 -2.51 -1.38 8.53
C GLY A 282 -2.81 -0.57 9.81
N LEU A 283 -2.44 -1.10 10.98
CA LEU A 283 -2.60 -0.42 12.27
C LEU A 283 -1.66 0.79 12.43
N GLY A 284 -0.42 0.68 11.96
CA GLY A 284 0.58 1.75 11.94
C GLY A 284 0.02 3.01 11.28
N ARG A 285 -0.59 2.84 10.10
CA ARG A 285 -1.22 3.94 9.34
C ARG A 285 -2.25 4.74 10.12
N ILE A 286 -3.00 4.05 10.98
CA ILE A 286 -4.04 4.66 11.82
C ILE A 286 -3.39 5.28 13.07
N LEU A 287 -2.58 4.51 13.78
CA LEU A 287 -2.03 4.88 15.09
C LEU A 287 -0.94 5.95 14.96
N TRP A 288 -0.05 5.89 13.96
CA TRP A 288 0.88 6.97 13.66
C TRP A 288 0.17 8.22 13.17
N GLY A 289 -0.93 8.08 12.42
CA GLY A 289 -1.79 9.22 12.05
C GLY A 289 -2.32 9.95 13.29
N MET A 290 -2.89 9.19 14.23
CA MET A 290 -3.41 9.71 15.51
C MET A 290 -2.30 10.26 16.42
N ALA A 291 -1.16 9.58 16.51
CA ALA A 291 -0.01 10.02 17.29
C ALA A 291 0.57 11.31 16.70
N SER A 292 0.61 11.44 15.38
CA SER A 292 1.12 12.62 14.69
C SER A 292 0.28 13.87 14.93
N ASP A 293 -1.04 13.70 15.07
CA ASP A 293 -1.95 14.79 15.41
C ASP A 293 -1.71 15.31 16.85
N LYS A 294 -1.14 14.50 17.76
CA LYS A 294 -0.83 14.88 19.15
C LYS A 294 0.63 15.30 19.39
N LEU A 295 1.58 14.52 18.86
CA LEU A 295 3.03 14.71 19.06
C LEU A 295 3.63 15.76 18.11
N GLY A 296 2.91 16.08 17.03
CA GLY A 296 3.42 16.87 15.93
C GLY A 296 4.20 16.04 14.91
N ARG A 297 4.25 16.55 13.67
CA ARG A 297 4.79 15.84 12.48
C ARG A 297 6.27 15.48 12.64
N ARG A 298 7.11 16.44 13.04
CA ARG A 298 8.58 16.26 13.16
C ARG A 298 8.96 15.18 14.19
N ARG A 299 8.39 15.23 15.40
CA ARG A 299 8.69 14.27 16.47
C ARG A 299 8.23 12.87 16.09
N SER A 300 7.07 12.74 15.45
CA SER A 300 6.54 11.45 15.00
C SER A 300 7.48 10.78 14.02
N ILE A 301 7.95 11.50 13.00
CA ILE A 301 8.89 10.96 12.01
C ILE A 301 10.20 10.53 12.69
N LEU A 302 10.76 11.32 13.60
CA LEU A 302 12.01 10.98 14.30
C LEU A 302 11.89 9.71 15.15
N VAL A 303 10.82 9.56 15.92
CA VAL A 303 10.61 8.37 16.74
C VAL A 303 10.38 7.14 15.86
N MET A 304 9.57 7.28 14.81
CA MET A 304 9.25 6.21 13.87
C MET A 304 10.50 5.71 13.15
N THR A 305 11.29 6.59 12.53
CA THR A 305 12.51 6.17 11.81
C THR A 305 13.62 5.71 12.74
N GLY A 306 13.78 6.33 13.91
CA GLY A 306 14.78 5.91 14.91
C GLY A 306 14.51 4.51 15.46
N THR A 307 13.27 4.21 15.81
CA THR A 307 12.88 2.87 16.26
C THR A 307 12.94 1.85 15.12
N GLN A 308 12.60 2.24 13.89
CA GLN A 308 12.71 1.36 12.73
C GLN A 308 14.15 0.90 12.47
N ALA A 309 15.13 1.80 12.61
CA ALA A 309 16.54 1.44 12.47
C ALA A 309 16.94 0.37 13.51
N LEU A 310 16.57 0.56 14.77
CA LEU A 310 16.81 -0.41 15.84
C LEU A 310 16.20 -1.78 15.52
N PHE A 311 14.95 -1.80 15.06
CA PHE A 311 14.24 -3.04 14.76
C PHE A 311 14.86 -3.78 13.58
N LEU A 312 15.31 -3.08 12.53
CA LEU A 312 15.98 -3.71 11.40
C LEU A 312 17.33 -4.32 11.77
N PHE A 313 18.10 -3.68 12.65
CA PHE A 313 19.34 -4.27 13.18
C PHE A 313 19.08 -5.49 14.05
N ALA A 314 18.07 -5.44 14.91
CA ALA A 314 17.69 -6.57 15.76
C ALA A 314 17.10 -7.74 14.95
N PHE A 315 16.43 -7.45 13.83
CA PHE A 315 15.69 -8.44 13.05
C PHE A 315 16.56 -9.60 12.55
N THR A 316 17.84 -9.36 12.27
CA THR A 316 18.77 -10.40 11.82
C THR A 316 18.99 -11.49 12.87
N ALA A 317 18.95 -11.14 14.15
CA ALA A 317 19.00 -12.08 15.26
C ALA A 317 17.62 -12.68 15.61
N MET A 318 16.53 -12.01 15.22
CA MET A 318 15.15 -12.42 15.54
C MET A 318 14.58 -13.41 14.51
N ALA A 319 14.98 -13.31 13.25
CA ALA A 319 14.31 -13.99 12.13
C ALA A 319 14.35 -15.52 12.20
N GLY A 320 15.37 -16.11 12.82
CA GLY A 320 15.50 -17.57 12.98
C GLY A 320 14.74 -18.18 14.17
N THR A 321 14.02 -17.36 14.95
CA THR A 321 13.22 -17.83 16.10
C THR A 321 11.76 -17.41 15.91
N PRO A 322 10.77 -18.33 15.85
CA PRO A 322 9.41 -18.01 15.41
C PRO A 322 8.73 -16.85 16.17
N TRP A 323 8.77 -16.85 17.50
CA TRP A 323 8.14 -15.80 18.30
C TRP A 323 8.84 -14.44 18.14
N LEU A 324 10.16 -14.43 18.03
CA LEU A 324 10.93 -13.20 17.80
C LEU A 324 10.71 -12.68 16.39
N LEU A 325 10.66 -13.57 15.39
CA LEU A 325 10.30 -13.22 14.02
C LEU A 325 8.92 -12.53 13.97
N TYR A 326 7.91 -13.06 14.66
CA TYR A 326 6.58 -12.45 14.72
C TYR A 326 6.62 -11.07 15.37
N LEU A 327 7.34 -10.92 16.48
CA LEU A 327 7.55 -9.62 17.12
C LEU A 327 8.25 -8.64 16.17
N GLY A 328 9.30 -9.06 15.48
CA GLY A 328 10.04 -8.24 14.52
C GLY A 328 9.16 -7.81 13.35
N ALA A 329 8.35 -8.74 12.82
CA ALA A 329 7.37 -8.46 11.77
C ALA A 329 6.34 -7.40 12.21
N VAL A 330 5.82 -7.49 13.44
CA VAL A 330 4.91 -6.47 14.00
C VAL A 330 5.62 -5.12 14.08
N LEU A 331 6.79 -5.07 14.69
CA LEU A 331 7.50 -3.80 14.94
C LEU A 331 7.89 -3.09 13.64
N ILE A 332 8.43 -3.82 12.68
CA ILE A 332 8.83 -3.29 11.37
C ILE A 332 7.58 -2.88 10.57
N GLY A 333 6.56 -3.74 10.54
CA GLY A 333 5.30 -3.48 9.84
C GLY A 333 4.60 -2.23 10.37
N PHE A 334 4.52 -2.09 11.70
CA PHE A 334 3.91 -0.96 12.39
C PHE A 334 4.58 0.37 12.06
N ASN A 335 5.91 0.43 12.09
CA ASN A 335 6.65 1.66 11.80
C ASN A 335 6.67 2.02 10.31
N TYR A 336 6.56 1.03 9.42
CA TYR A 336 6.42 1.30 8.00
C TYR A 336 5.02 1.79 7.63
N GLY A 337 4.00 1.43 8.43
CA GLY A 337 2.61 1.83 8.23
C GLY A 337 2.37 3.28 8.59
#